data_AF-A0A958GDP9-F1
#
_entry.id   AF-A0A958GDP9-F1
#
_cell.length_a   1.000
_cell.length_b   1.000
_cell.length_c   1.000
_cell.angle_alpha   90.00
_cell.angle_beta   90.00
_cell.angle_gamma   90.00
#
_symmetry.space_group_name_H-M   'P 1'
#
loop_
_entity.id
_entity.type
_entity.pdbx_description
1 polymer ?
#
loop_
_entity_poly.entity_id
_entity_poly.type
_entity_poly.pdbx_seq_one_letter_code
_entity_poly.pdbx_strand_id
1 'polypeptide(L)' 'MQNPNIDNVKSQIIEALRHPEADEGLFYRNFSLLHAEDERPPVIADDIDILDALRELIREGRVEVLDDSAEPVFLLVPTH' A
#
# COMPACT_ATOMS: atom_id res chain seq x y z
N MET A 1 -2.29 -0.86 23.43
CA MET A 1 -2.86 -1.97 22.65
C MET A 1 -1.87 -2.27 21.55
N GLN A 2 -1.20 -3.43 21.56
CA GLN A 2 -0.55 -3.90 20.34
C GLN A 2 -1.69 -4.30 19.39
N ASN A 3 -1.88 -3.54 18.30
CA ASN A 3 -2.89 -3.82 17.29
C ASN A 3 -2.52 -5.16 16.65
N PRO A 4 -3.31 -6.23 16.80
CA PRO A 4 -2.97 -7.49 16.17
C PRO A 4 -2.93 -7.29 14.65
N ASN A 5 -1.73 -7.51 14.09
CA ASN A 5 -1.39 -7.63 12.67
C ASN A 5 -1.18 -6.37 11.81
N ILE A 6 -0.87 -5.19 12.38
CA ILE A 6 -0.41 -4.05 11.55
C ILE A 6 0.80 -4.42 10.68
N ASP A 7 1.72 -5.24 11.18
CA ASP A 7 2.87 -5.74 10.41
C ASP A 7 2.46 -6.67 9.25
N ASN A 8 1.34 -7.38 9.39
CA ASN A 8 0.76 -8.17 8.30
C ASN A 8 0.13 -7.24 7.24
N VAL A 9 -0.63 -6.22 7.65
CA VAL A 9 -1.19 -5.22 6.72
C VAL A 9 -0.07 -4.53 5.94
N LYS A 10 1.00 -4.12 6.62
CA LYS A 10 2.21 -3.60 5.96
C LYS A 10 2.78 -4.58 4.94
N SER A 11 2.90 -5.85 5.30
CA SER A 11 3.43 -6.89 4.41
C SER A 11 2.58 -7.05 3.16
N GLN A 12 1.26 -7.06 3.30
CA GLN A 12 0.31 -7.11 2.17
C GLN A 12 0.43 -5.86 1.28
N ILE A 13 0.52 -4.67 1.87
CA ILE A 13 0.73 -3.41 1.13
C ILE A 13 2.02 -3.48 0.30
N ILE A 14 3.11 -3.96 0.90
CA ILE A 14 4.39 -4.12 0.20
C ILE A 14 4.27 -5.15 -0.93
N GLU A 15 3.57 -6.25 -0.71
CA GLU A 15 3.36 -7.27 -1.75
C GLU A 15 2.55 -6.70 -2.92
N ALA A 16 1.48 -5.95 -2.64
CA ALA A 16 0.69 -5.26 -3.65
C ALA A 16 1.51 -4.25 -4.46
N LEU A 17 2.37 -3.47 -3.80
CA LEU A 17 3.25 -2.47 -4.44
C LEU A 17 4.46 -3.08 -5.17
N ARG A 18 4.84 -4.33 -4.86
CA ARG A 18 5.90 -5.06 -5.59
C ARG A 18 5.42 -5.67 -6.89
N HIS A 19 4.12 -5.80 -7.07
CA HIS A 19 3.56 -6.43 -8.26
C HIS A 19 3.82 -5.56 -9.51
N PRO A 20 4.10 -6.14 -10.69
CA PRO A 20 4.33 -5.38 -11.92
C PRO A 20 3.19 -4.43 -12.31
N GLU A 21 1.96 -4.74 -11.94
CA GLU A 21 0.80 -3.85 -12.16
C GLU A 21 0.79 -2.59 -11.28
N ALA A 22 1.69 -2.50 -10.30
CA ALA A 22 1.88 -1.36 -9.42
C ALA A 22 3.15 -0.55 -9.75
N ASP A 23 3.73 -0.71 -10.94
CA ASP A 23 4.97 -0.02 -11.37
C ASP A 23 4.84 1.52 -11.27
N GLU A 24 3.66 2.06 -11.57
CA GLU A 24 3.34 3.48 -11.43
C GLU A 24 2.85 3.87 -10.02
N GLY A 25 2.83 2.92 -9.08
CA GLY A 25 2.21 3.05 -7.78
C GLY A 25 0.71 2.76 -7.78
N LEU A 26 0.11 2.91 -6.60
CA LEU A 26 -1.30 2.64 -6.37
C LEU A 26 -2.00 3.81 -5.71
N PHE A 27 -3.24 4.09 -6.13
CA PHE A 27 -4.15 4.91 -5.35
C PHE A 27 -4.62 4.14 -4.11
N TYR A 28 -4.95 4.85 -3.03
CA TYR A 28 -5.44 4.25 -1.79
C TYR A 28 -6.55 3.21 -2.00
N ARG A 29 -7.55 3.54 -2.83
CA ARG A 29 -8.69 2.63 -3.10
C ARG A 29 -8.28 1.32 -3.78
N ASN A 30 -7.18 1.32 -4.54
CA ASN A 30 -6.72 0.18 -5.33
C ASN A 30 -5.97 -0.87 -4.48
N PHE A 31 -5.79 -0.65 -3.18
CA PHE A 31 -5.27 -1.66 -2.26
C PHE A 31 -6.32 -2.75 -1.95
N SER A 32 -7.58 -2.35 -1.82
CA SER A 32 -8.69 -3.28 -1.47
C SER A 32 -9.61 -3.55 -2.65
N LEU A 33 -9.74 -2.60 -3.58
CA LEU A 33 -10.59 -2.72 -4.77
C LEU A 33 -9.75 -3.08 -5.99
N LEU A 34 -9.72 -4.37 -6.29
CA LEU A 34 -9.07 -4.92 -7.48
C LEU A 34 -10.06 -5.01 -8.65
N HIS A 35 -9.56 -4.76 -9.86
CA HIS A 35 -10.32 -5.03 -11.07
C HIS A 35 -10.36 -6.54 -11.34
N ALA A 36 -11.31 -7.01 -12.15
CA ALA A 36 -11.47 -8.45 -12.42
C ALA A 36 -10.26 -9.08 -13.14
N GLU A 37 -9.45 -8.27 -13.81
CA GLU A 37 -8.24 -8.68 -14.54
C GLU A 37 -6.95 -8.47 -13.73
N ASP A 38 -7.07 -7.94 -12.51
CA ASP A 38 -5.95 -7.56 -11.67
C ASP A 38 -5.40 -8.78 -10.92
N GLU A 39 -4.14 -9.12 -11.14
CA GLU A 39 -3.49 -10.28 -10.52
C GLU A 39 -2.82 -9.92 -9.18
N ARG A 40 -2.86 -8.65 -8.76
CA ARG A 40 -2.27 -8.20 -7.49
C ARG A 40 -2.94 -8.87 -6.30
N PRO A 41 -2.20 -9.20 -5.24
CA PRO A 41 -2.82 -9.64 -4.00
C PRO A 41 -3.60 -8.46 -3.36
N PRO A 42 -4.86 -8.68 -2.92
CA PRO A 42 -5.62 -7.65 -2.24
C PRO A 42 -5.09 -7.44 -0.82
N VAL A 43 -5.16 -6.20 -0.34
CA VAL A 43 -4.94 -5.90 1.08
C VAL A 43 -6.24 -6.15 1.84
N ILE A 44 -6.22 -7.10 2.76
CA ILE A 44 -7.37 -7.51 3.57
C ILE A 44 -7.23 -6.91 4.97
N ALA A 45 -7.75 -5.70 5.11
CA ALA A 45 -7.83 -4.94 6.36
C ALA A 45 -8.93 -3.88 6.25
N ASP A 46 -9.31 -3.26 7.37
CA ASP A 46 -10.19 -2.10 7.32
C ASP A 46 -9.44 -0.82 6.92
N ASP A 47 -10.20 0.21 6.56
CA ASP A 47 -9.65 1.47 6.06
C ASP A 47 -8.68 2.13 7.06
N ILE A 48 -8.96 2.01 8.36
CA ILE A 48 -8.15 2.63 9.43
C ILE A 48 -6.81 1.90 9.53
N ASP A 49 -6.82 0.57 9.54
CA ASP A 49 -5.63 -0.26 9.61
C ASP A 49 -4.73 -0.08 8.38
N ILE A 50 -5.31 0.05 7.18
CA ILE A 50 -4.57 0.32 5.94
C ILE A 50 -3.91 1.70 6.02
N LEU A 51 -4.65 2.73 6.45
CA LEU A 51 -4.11 4.09 6.58
C LEU A 51 -2.98 4.16 7.61
N ASP A 52 -3.15 3.51 8.76
CA ASP A 52 -2.11 3.48 9.79
C ASP A 52 -0.88 2.70 9.33
N ALA A 53 -1.05 1.58 8.62
CA ALA A 53 0.05 0.84 8.02
C ALA A 53 0.81 1.66 6.96
N LEU A 54 0.10 2.36 6.06
CA LEU A 54 0.70 3.26 5.07
C LEU A 54 1.50 4.39 5.74
N ARG A 55 0.92 5.03 6.77
CA ARG A 55 1.62 6.08 7.54
C ARG A 55 2.91 5.57 8.15
N GLU A 56 2.90 4.36 8.72
CA GLU A 56 4.10 3.77 9.29
C GLU A 56 5.13 3.41 8.22
N LEU A 57 4.73 2.85 7.07
CA LEU A 57 5.63 2.55 5.95
C LEU A 57 6.28 3.81 5.35
N ILE A 58 5.52 4.91 5.27
CA ILE A 58 6.04 6.22 4.84
C ILE A 58 7.06 6.74 5.85
N ARG A 59 6.75 6.68 7.15
CA ARG A 59 7.68 7.06 8.22
C ARG A 59 8.96 6.20 8.22
N GLU A 60 8.84 4.92 7.87
CA GLU A 60 9.96 3.98 7.73
C GLU A 60 10.77 4.20 6.45
N GLY A 61 10.32 5.07 5.52
CA GLY A 61 10.97 5.32 4.24
C GLY A 61 10.87 4.14 3.27
N ARG A 62 9.88 3.26 3.45
CA ARG A 62 9.64 2.08 2.60
C ARG A 62 8.62 2.34 1.51
N VAL A 63 7.73 3.31 1.74
CA VAL A 63 6.73 3.77 0.78
C VAL A 63 6.87 5.28 0.67
N GLU A 64 6.77 5.82 -0.54
CA GLU A 64 6.66 7.25 -0.79
C GLU A 64 5.26 7.60 -1.31
N VAL A 65 4.87 8.86 -1.12
CA VAL A 65 3.62 9.40 -1.63
C VAL A 65 3.93 10.51 -2.63
N LEU A 66 3.34 10.41 -3.82
CA LEU A 66 3.35 11.47 -4.82
C LEU A 66 2.04 12.25 -4.72
N ASP A 67 2.13 13.50 -4.30
CA ASP A 67 1.00 14.43 -4.14
C ASP A 67 0.85 15.37 -5.36
N ASP A 68 1.53 15.11 -6.47
CA ASP A 68 1.46 15.92 -7.70
C ASP A 68 0.17 15.72 -8.52
N SER A 69 -0.73 14.85 -8.07
CA SER A 69 -1.99 14.54 -8.75
C SER A 69 -3.21 14.77 -7.84
N ALA A 70 -4.42 14.71 -8.41
CA ALA A 70 -5.65 14.98 -7.67
C ALA A 70 -5.93 13.99 -6.52
N GLU A 71 -5.27 12.83 -6.54
CA GLU A 71 -5.33 11.80 -5.50
C GLU A 71 -3.92 11.30 -5.20
N PRO A 72 -3.57 11.01 -3.93
CA PRO A 72 -2.23 10.54 -3.58
C PRO A 72 -1.94 9.17 -4.20
N VAL A 73 -0.74 9.03 -4.78
CA VAL A 73 -0.22 7.77 -5.32
C VAL A 73 0.88 7.26 -4.40
N PHE A 74 0.79 5.99 -4.01
CA PHE A 74 1.74 5.33 -3.12
C PHE A 74 2.68 4.43 -3.92
N LEU A 75 4.00 4.57 -3.74
CA LEU A 75 5.01 3.79 -4.44
C LEU A 75 5.96 3.11 -3.44
N LEU A 76 6.46 1.94 -3.81
CA LEU A 76 7.49 1.27 -3.04
C LEU A 76 8.84 1.95 -3.28
N VAL A 77 9.51 2.34 -2.20
CA VAL A 77 10.88 2.87 -2.29
C VAL A 77 11.84 1.71 -2.59
N PRO A 78 12.70 1.81 -3.62
CA PRO A 78 13.68 0.78 -3.92
C PRO A 78 14.66 0.61 -2.75
N THR A 79 14.77 -0.58 -2.19
CA THR A 79 15.86 -0.90 -1.25
C THR A 79 17.14 -1.10 -2.06
N HIS A 80 18.13 -0.21 -1.86
CA HIS A 80 19.49 -0.33 -2.41
C HIS A 80 20.24 -1.57 -1.94
#